data_AF-A0A8D1IXG4-F1
#
_entry.id   AF-A0A8D1IXG4-F1
#
_cell.length_a   1.000
_cell.length_b   1.000
_cell.length_c   1.000
_cell.angle_alpha   90.00
_cell.angle_beta   90.00
_cell.angle_gamma   90.00
#
_symmetry.space_group_name_H-M   'P 1'
#
loop_
_entity.id
_entity.type
_entity.pdbx_description
1 polymer ?
#
loop_
_entity_poly.entity_id
_entity_poly.type
_entity_poly.pdbx_seq_one_letter_code
_entity_poly.pdbx_strand_id
1 'polypeptide(L)'
;MEHTQSPTAALPSEVPSCRSLSSSEDGPRGHSSLSDAALARRLQDSIKHRLLYLSEQLRLEKASRDENAMCYLKLVSQAGRRRAPHIRQAFEKVNQRTSATIAQIERRLRQCHQQLQEVEEGCRPKGLVLRAGSSLDACEQPSTKALVSEPPQPGGEDRLSTCPSNIITSFPRDGPFPAPQRGRSSESTRVAQRQRLLWRKMKEELEEVGKVHLRLRVSYESLREQHLTDLQVALEALQEEKCRRALAEGQVNEHLQGHLDEIYLLKQNLACAEEKMAYLSYERAKEIWEVTETFKSRISKLETLQQVTHLEVPGTVWDRPQELTFWFASLLLALAAVLLVLVSAVCACPLPLENSRLCACAGLLLLGLGALAWQKRHAIPSVDWQAWVPTRWRLGSKDSRPLSDGP
;
A
#
# COMPACT_ATOMS: atom_id res chain seq x y z
N MET A 1 5.81 -0.30 -56.97
CA MET A 1 5.46 1.06 -57.43
C MET A 1 4.36 1.52 -56.48
N GLU A 2 4.49 2.51 -55.61
CA GLU A 2 5.42 3.64 -55.51
C GLU A 2 6.00 3.75 -54.09
N HIS A 3 7.14 4.44 -54.03
CA HIS A 3 7.99 4.66 -52.87
C HIS A 3 7.56 5.89 -52.05
N THR A 4 7.74 5.84 -50.74
CA THR A 4 8.00 7.05 -49.91
C THR A 4 8.79 6.62 -48.66
N GLN A 5 10.11 6.48 -48.78
CA GLN A 5 11.13 7.44 -48.35
C GLN A 5 11.08 7.81 -46.85
N SER A 6 11.96 7.13 -46.09
CA SER A 6 12.43 7.51 -44.76
C SER A 6 13.42 8.68 -44.84
N PRO A 7 13.61 9.44 -43.75
CA PRO A 7 14.90 10.07 -43.50
C PRO A 7 15.55 9.55 -42.21
N THR A 8 16.71 8.95 -42.42
CA THR A 8 17.82 8.80 -41.47
C THR A 8 18.47 10.15 -41.20
N ALA A 9 18.70 10.51 -39.94
CA ALA A 9 19.77 11.41 -39.47
C ALA A 9 19.86 11.29 -37.94
N ALA A 10 20.89 10.62 -37.41
CA ALA A 10 22.15 11.21 -36.95
C ALA A 10 22.07 11.70 -35.49
N LEU A 11 22.72 10.92 -34.61
CA LEU A 11 23.10 11.29 -33.25
C LEU A 11 23.89 12.61 -33.22
N PRO A 12 23.86 13.33 -32.09
CA PRO A 12 25.12 13.79 -31.52
C PRO A 12 25.30 13.30 -30.08
N SER A 13 26.41 12.61 -29.88
CA SER A 13 27.10 12.41 -28.61
C SER A 13 27.73 13.74 -28.20
N GLU A 14 27.24 14.38 -27.14
CA GLU A 14 27.96 15.46 -26.47
C GLU A 14 28.57 14.93 -25.15
N VAL A 15 29.85 14.60 -25.24
CA VAL A 15 30.78 14.51 -24.12
C VAL A 15 31.44 15.88 -23.98
N PRO A 16 31.46 16.53 -22.80
CA PRO A 16 32.43 17.56 -22.54
C PRO A 16 33.68 16.91 -21.93
N SER A 17 34.65 16.65 -22.80
CA SER A 17 36.06 16.59 -22.42
C SER A 17 36.61 18.01 -22.55
N CYS A 18 37.15 18.57 -21.46
CA CYS A 18 38.39 19.34 -21.51
C CYS A 18 38.90 19.76 -20.12
N ARG A 19 40.10 19.26 -19.83
CA ARG A 19 41.30 20.06 -19.53
C ARG A 19 41.46 20.58 -18.10
N SER A 20 42.27 19.83 -17.37
CA SER A 20 43.03 20.25 -16.20
C SER A 20 43.76 21.58 -16.41
N LEU A 21 43.66 22.47 -15.43
CA LEU A 21 44.74 23.38 -15.04
C LEU A 21 44.89 23.36 -13.52
N SER A 22 46.13 23.23 -13.11
CA SER A 22 46.68 23.08 -11.76
C SER A 22 46.77 24.42 -11.03
N SER A 23 46.66 24.40 -9.69
CA SER A 23 47.27 25.28 -8.66
C SER A 23 46.36 25.22 -7.43
N SER A 24 46.75 25.06 -6.17
CA SER A 24 48.03 25.03 -5.46
C SER A 24 47.74 24.36 -4.11
N GLU A 25 48.75 23.75 -3.52
CA GLU A 25 48.73 23.16 -2.17
C GLU A 25 48.32 24.20 -1.12
N ASP A 26 47.37 23.88 -0.23
CA ASP A 26 47.51 24.05 1.23
C ASP A 26 46.28 23.60 2.03
N GLY A 27 46.50 22.73 3.03
CA GLY A 27 45.69 22.65 4.26
C GLY A 27 44.50 21.67 4.31
N PRO A 28 44.57 20.58 5.10
CA PRO A 28 43.44 19.72 5.39
C PRO A 28 42.74 20.17 6.68
N ARG A 29 41.55 20.77 6.57
CA ARG A 29 40.51 20.79 7.62
C ARG A 29 39.27 21.55 7.13
N GLY A 30 38.22 20.85 6.71
CA GLY A 30 36.88 21.44 6.58
C GLY A 30 35.96 20.91 5.47
N HIS A 31 36.47 20.22 4.45
CA HIS A 31 35.67 19.92 3.24
C HIS A 31 34.74 18.70 3.31
N SER A 32 34.86 17.83 4.33
CA SER A 32 34.09 16.58 4.42
C SER A 32 32.61 16.76 4.76
N SER A 33 32.25 17.76 5.58
CA SER A 33 30.85 17.97 5.99
C SER A 33 29.95 18.51 4.88
N LEU A 34 30.52 19.32 3.97
CA LEU A 34 29.81 19.89 2.81
C LEU A 34 29.55 18.84 1.72
N SER A 35 30.51 17.91 1.51
CA SER A 35 30.32 16.78 0.59
C SER A 35 29.32 15.76 1.12
N ASP A 36 29.34 15.48 2.43
CA ASP A 36 28.40 14.54 3.08
C ASP A 36 26.95 15.04 3.02
N ALA A 37 26.74 16.35 3.24
CA ALA A 37 25.42 16.95 3.08
C ALA A 37 24.91 16.90 1.62
N ALA A 38 25.80 17.09 0.64
CA ALA A 38 25.44 16.99 -0.78
C ALA A 38 25.14 15.53 -1.20
N LEU A 39 25.88 14.56 -0.64
CA LEU A 39 25.65 13.12 -0.86
C LEU A 39 24.30 12.69 -0.25
N ALA A 40 23.98 13.14 0.96
CA ALA A 40 22.71 12.86 1.63
C ALA A 40 21.52 13.38 0.82
N ARG A 41 21.61 14.60 0.26
CA ARG A 41 20.56 15.16 -0.61
C ARG A 41 20.37 14.32 -1.88
N ARG A 42 21.44 13.92 -2.56
CA ARG A 42 21.37 13.06 -3.76
C ARG A 42 20.73 11.69 -3.46
N LEU A 43 21.06 11.11 -2.30
CA LEU A 43 20.47 9.85 -1.85
C LEU A 43 18.98 10.03 -1.54
N GLN A 44 18.60 11.10 -0.84
CA GLN A 44 17.22 11.45 -0.55
C GLN A 44 16.39 11.63 -1.83
N ASP A 45 16.94 12.34 -2.82
CA ASP A 45 16.29 12.55 -4.12
C ASP A 45 16.13 11.24 -4.91
N SER A 46 17.13 10.35 -4.85
CA SER A 46 17.05 9.01 -5.43
C SER A 46 15.95 8.16 -4.79
N ILE A 47 15.83 8.20 -3.45
CA ILE A 47 14.76 7.50 -2.72
C ILE A 47 13.38 8.08 -3.07
N LYS A 48 13.25 9.42 -3.12
CA LYS A 48 12.00 10.11 -3.53
C LYS A 48 11.59 9.73 -4.95
N HIS A 49 12.53 9.72 -5.90
CA HIS A 49 12.25 9.31 -7.27
C HIS A 49 11.77 7.86 -7.35
N ARG A 50 12.43 6.96 -6.61
CA ARG A 50 12.03 5.55 -6.52
C ARG A 50 10.67 5.36 -5.85
N LEU A 51 10.32 6.20 -4.89
CA LEU A 51 9.00 6.24 -4.26
C LEU A 51 7.93 6.59 -5.30
N LEU A 52 8.12 7.68 -6.06
CA LEU A 52 7.19 8.09 -7.11
C LEU A 52 7.01 6.99 -8.16
N TYR A 53 8.11 6.38 -8.61
CA TYR A 53 8.07 5.28 -9.56
C TYR A 53 7.26 4.08 -9.04
N LEU A 54 7.55 3.61 -7.82
CA LEU A 54 6.82 2.46 -7.24
C LEU A 54 5.35 2.79 -6.96
N SER A 55 5.03 4.05 -6.65
CA SER A 55 3.66 4.52 -6.42
C SER A 55 2.85 4.50 -7.71
N GLU A 56 3.42 4.99 -8.81
CA GLU A 56 2.80 4.91 -10.14
C GLU A 56 2.67 3.46 -10.60
N GLN A 57 3.70 2.63 -10.38
CA GLN A 57 3.62 1.21 -10.69
C GLN A 57 2.49 0.52 -9.90
N LEU A 58 2.32 0.85 -8.62
CA LEU A 58 1.20 0.33 -7.80
C LEU A 58 -0.15 0.78 -8.34
N ARG A 59 -0.26 2.05 -8.77
CA ARG A 59 -1.49 2.61 -9.36
C ARG A 59 -1.87 1.89 -10.64
N LEU A 60 -0.90 1.67 -11.53
CA LEU A 60 -1.09 0.94 -12.79
C LEU A 60 -1.50 -0.51 -12.54
N GLU A 61 -0.85 -1.20 -11.59
CA GLU A 61 -1.16 -2.59 -11.29
C GLU A 61 -2.57 -2.75 -10.66
N LYS A 62 -2.98 -1.80 -9.81
CA LYS A 62 -4.35 -1.75 -9.26
C LYS A 62 -5.39 -1.48 -10.35
N ALA A 63 -5.13 -0.52 -11.24
CA ALA A 63 -6.01 -0.23 -12.37
C ALA A 63 -6.15 -1.45 -13.32
N SER A 64 -5.04 -2.11 -13.66
CA SER A 64 -5.02 -3.34 -14.47
C SER A 64 -5.81 -4.48 -13.81
N ARG A 65 -5.73 -4.63 -12.49
CA ARG A 65 -6.53 -5.61 -11.74
C ARG A 65 -8.02 -5.27 -11.81
N ASP A 66 -8.39 -4.01 -11.68
CA ASP A 66 -9.78 -3.56 -11.72
C ASP A 66 -10.38 -3.72 -13.13
N GLU A 67 -9.62 -3.41 -14.19
CA GLU A 67 -9.97 -3.73 -15.58
C GLU A 67 -10.17 -5.23 -15.80
N ASN A 68 -9.25 -6.06 -15.28
CA ASN A 68 -9.39 -7.52 -15.33
C ASN A 68 -10.65 -8.01 -14.60
N ALA A 69 -11.02 -7.40 -13.47
CA ALA A 69 -12.24 -7.72 -12.75
C ALA A 69 -13.50 -7.35 -13.56
N MET A 70 -13.51 -6.18 -14.22
CA MET A 70 -14.59 -5.79 -15.12
C MET A 70 -14.70 -6.75 -16.32
N CYS A 71 -13.58 -7.09 -16.95
CA CYS A 71 -13.55 -8.07 -18.05
C CYS A 71 -14.06 -9.44 -17.61
N TYR A 72 -13.69 -9.90 -16.41
CA TYR A 72 -14.20 -11.14 -15.83
C TYR A 72 -15.72 -11.11 -15.65
N LEU A 73 -16.28 -10.04 -15.06
CA LEU A 73 -17.71 -9.90 -14.87
C LEU A 73 -18.48 -9.93 -16.20
N LYS A 74 -17.94 -9.25 -17.23
CA LYS A 74 -18.50 -9.26 -18.59
C LYS A 74 -18.44 -10.64 -19.24
N LEU A 75 -17.33 -11.36 -19.10
CA LEU A 75 -17.17 -12.70 -19.66
C LEU A 75 -18.08 -13.72 -18.96
N VAL A 76 -18.23 -13.63 -17.64
CA VAL A 76 -19.10 -14.52 -16.88
C VAL A 76 -20.58 -14.24 -17.17
N SER A 77 -20.98 -12.97 -17.35
CA SER A 77 -22.38 -12.64 -17.69
C SER A 77 -22.76 -13.11 -19.10
N GLN A 78 -21.81 -13.14 -20.03
CA GLN A 78 -22.00 -13.63 -21.40
C GLN A 78 -21.81 -15.15 -21.54
N ALA A 79 -21.22 -15.81 -20.53
CA ALA A 79 -20.94 -17.24 -20.58
C ALA A 79 -22.08 -18.10 -20.02
N GLY A 80 -22.42 -19.18 -20.73
CA GLY A 80 -23.34 -20.20 -20.22
C GLY A 80 -22.77 -20.99 -19.02
N ARG A 81 -23.65 -21.63 -18.23
CA ARG A 81 -23.31 -22.35 -16.97
C ARG A 81 -22.12 -23.31 -17.07
N ARG A 82 -21.87 -23.90 -18.24
CA ARG A 82 -20.78 -24.85 -18.47
C ARG A 82 -19.39 -24.17 -18.61
N ARG A 83 -19.32 -22.91 -19.07
CA ARG A 83 -18.06 -22.18 -19.32
C ARG A 83 -17.65 -21.29 -18.14
N ALA A 84 -18.59 -20.88 -17.30
CA ALA A 84 -18.34 -20.01 -16.15
C ALA A 84 -17.28 -20.54 -15.15
N PRO A 85 -17.19 -21.86 -14.82
CA PRO A 85 -16.16 -22.37 -13.92
C PRO A 85 -14.73 -22.20 -14.47
N HIS A 86 -14.54 -22.39 -15.77
CA HIS A 86 -13.23 -22.20 -16.42
C HIS A 86 -12.80 -20.73 -16.43
N ILE A 87 -13.75 -19.82 -16.66
CA ILE A 87 -13.50 -18.37 -16.63
C ILE A 87 -13.11 -17.92 -15.20
N ARG A 88 -13.78 -18.45 -14.18
CA ARG A 88 -13.43 -18.23 -12.77
C ARG A 88 -12.01 -18.68 -12.44
N GLN A 89 -11.65 -19.90 -12.82
CA GLN A 89 -10.32 -20.45 -12.56
C GLN A 89 -9.22 -19.63 -13.24
N ALA A 90 -9.45 -19.16 -14.47
CA ALA A 90 -8.52 -18.29 -15.17
C ALA A 90 -8.35 -16.93 -14.48
N PHE A 91 -9.46 -16.30 -14.08
CA PHE A 91 -9.45 -15.04 -13.34
C PHE A 91 -8.71 -15.18 -12.00
N GLU A 92 -8.99 -16.23 -11.24
CA GLU A 92 -8.39 -16.45 -9.93
C GLU A 92 -6.86 -16.60 -10.02
N LYS A 93 -6.37 -17.30 -11.05
CA LYS A 93 -4.93 -17.42 -11.32
C LYS A 93 -4.27 -16.08 -11.67
N VAL A 94 -4.95 -15.23 -12.45
CA VAL A 94 -4.46 -13.88 -12.77
C VAL A 94 -4.50 -13.01 -11.52
N ASN A 95 -5.58 -13.05 -10.76
CA ASN A 95 -5.78 -12.27 -9.54
C ASN A 95 -4.78 -12.64 -8.43
N GLN A 96 -4.42 -13.91 -8.30
CA GLN A 96 -3.36 -14.34 -7.38
C GLN A 96 -2.00 -13.73 -7.74
N ARG A 97 -1.66 -13.68 -9.04
CA ARG A 97 -0.39 -13.10 -9.52
C ARG A 97 -0.35 -11.58 -9.36
N THR A 98 -1.42 -10.88 -9.71
CA THR A 98 -1.51 -9.42 -9.53
C THR A 98 -1.49 -9.07 -8.04
N SER A 99 -2.19 -9.82 -7.18
CA SER A 99 -2.16 -9.62 -5.72
C SER A 99 -0.77 -9.83 -5.13
N ALA A 100 -0.03 -10.86 -5.56
CA ALA A 100 1.35 -11.07 -5.14
C ALA A 100 2.27 -9.92 -5.57
N THR A 101 2.10 -9.42 -6.80
CA THR A 101 2.86 -8.30 -7.36
C THR A 101 2.57 -7.00 -6.60
N ILE A 102 1.29 -6.69 -6.36
CA ILE A 102 0.85 -5.54 -5.55
C ILE A 102 1.47 -5.61 -4.15
N ALA A 103 1.38 -6.76 -3.48
CA ALA A 103 1.97 -6.93 -2.14
C ALA A 103 3.49 -6.74 -2.14
N GLN A 104 4.19 -7.15 -3.19
CA GLN A 104 5.63 -6.91 -3.36
C GLN A 104 5.94 -5.42 -3.53
N ILE A 105 5.19 -4.71 -4.37
CA ILE A 105 5.36 -3.26 -4.58
C ILE A 105 5.09 -2.50 -3.27
N GLU A 106 4.03 -2.85 -2.55
CA GLU A 106 3.68 -2.24 -1.25
C GLU A 106 4.74 -2.49 -0.17
N ARG A 107 5.42 -3.65 -0.17
CA ARG A 107 6.58 -3.89 0.71
C ARG A 107 7.77 -3.01 0.34
N ARG A 108 8.08 -2.88 -0.96
CA ARG A 108 9.18 -2.02 -1.43
C ARG A 108 8.91 -0.54 -1.14
N LEU A 109 7.67 -0.09 -1.26
CA LEU A 109 7.25 1.26 -0.87
C LEU A 109 7.47 1.51 0.63
N ARG A 110 7.09 0.55 1.48
CA ARG A 110 7.35 0.65 2.93
C ARG A 110 8.85 0.73 3.23
N GLN A 111 9.65 -0.08 2.55
CA GLN A 111 11.11 -0.04 2.69
C GLN A 111 11.70 1.32 2.25
N CYS A 112 11.25 1.88 1.13
CA CYS A 112 11.71 3.20 0.68
C CYS A 112 11.29 4.32 1.64
N HIS A 113 10.08 4.27 2.22
CA HIS A 113 9.66 5.22 3.25
C HIS A 113 10.51 5.12 4.51
N GLN A 114 10.80 3.91 4.99
CA GLN A 114 11.69 3.69 6.13
C GLN A 114 13.10 4.24 5.88
N GLN A 115 13.66 3.96 4.70
CA GLN A 115 14.97 4.49 4.31
C GLN A 115 14.99 6.02 4.21
N LEU A 116 13.91 6.64 3.73
CA LEU A 116 13.80 8.09 3.67
C LEU A 116 13.79 8.70 5.07
N GLN A 117 13.03 8.08 5.99
CA GLN A 117 12.93 8.50 7.38
C GLN A 117 14.27 8.38 8.11
N GLU A 118 15.02 7.28 7.91
CA GLU A 118 16.36 7.10 8.49
C GLU A 118 17.36 8.16 8.01
N VAL A 119 17.30 8.54 6.73
CA VAL A 119 18.17 9.56 6.12
C VAL A 119 17.81 10.96 6.64
N GLU A 120 16.52 11.24 6.84
CA GLU A 120 16.04 12.51 7.40
C GLU A 120 16.34 12.65 8.90
N GLU A 121 16.17 11.57 9.68
CA GLU A 121 16.47 11.55 11.11
C GLU A 121 17.98 11.58 11.38
N GLY A 122 18.79 10.92 10.54
CA GLY A 122 20.26 10.98 10.61
C GLY A 122 20.84 12.36 10.29
N CYS A 123 20.10 13.20 9.56
CA CYS A 123 20.48 14.57 9.24
C CYS A 123 20.01 15.62 10.27
N ARG A 124 19.24 15.23 11.31
CA ARG A 124 18.85 16.14 12.39
C ARG A 124 19.97 16.25 13.43
N PRO A 125 20.50 17.46 13.72
CA PRO A 125 21.32 17.64 14.91
C PRO A 125 20.46 17.29 16.13
N LYS A 126 20.96 16.39 16.98
CA LYS A 126 20.39 16.11 18.31
C LYS A 126 20.52 17.35 19.19
N GLY A 127 19.59 18.30 19.03
CA GLY A 127 19.34 19.37 19.97
C GLY A 127 18.38 18.88 21.05
N LEU A 128 18.89 18.83 22.28
CA LEU A 128 18.19 18.68 23.56
C LEU A 128 16.68 18.44 23.52
N VAL A 129 16.28 17.20 23.81
CA VAL A 129 15.02 16.92 24.50
C VAL A 129 15.37 16.16 25.76
N LEU A 130 15.45 16.89 26.89
CA LEU A 130 15.33 16.31 28.21
C LEU A 130 13.91 15.75 28.32
N ARG A 131 13.81 14.43 28.18
CA ARG A 131 12.62 13.65 28.51
C ARG A 131 12.60 13.50 30.03
N ALA A 132 11.87 14.40 30.71
CA ALA A 132 11.31 14.10 32.00
C ALA A 132 10.35 12.90 31.82
N GLY A 133 10.64 11.81 32.52
CA GLY A 133 9.76 10.65 32.57
C GLY A 133 8.56 10.94 33.46
N SER A 134 7.38 10.54 33.01
CA SER A 134 6.29 10.20 33.92
C SER A 134 5.42 9.11 33.29
N SER A 135 5.63 7.90 33.77
CA SER A 135 4.61 6.86 33.82
C SER A 135 4.73 6.24 35.19
N LEU A 136 3.82 6.56 36.11
CA LEU A 136 3.43 5.60 37.13
C LEU A 136 2.04 5.94 37.67
N ASP A 137 1.21 4.92 37.61
CA ASP A 137 -0.13 4.81 38.14
C ASP A 137 -0.18 4.87 39.68
N ALA A 138 -1.34 5.31 40.14
CA ALA A 138 -2.07 4.86 41.34
C ALA A 138 -1.58 5.22 42.76
N CYS A 139 -2.40 6.06 43.38
CA CYS A 139 -3.14 5.81 44.63
C CYS A 139 -2.76 6.55 45.92
N GLU A 140 -3.82 7.20 46.44
CA GLU A 140 -4.15 7.54 47.83
C GLU A 140 -3.59 8.83 48.48
N GLN A 141 -4.54 9.74 48.75
CA GLN A 141 -4.50 10.84 49.72
C GLN A 141 -4.57 10.30 51.18
N PRO A 142 -4.79 11.11 52.24
CA PRO A 142 -4.37 12.48 52.59
C PRO A 142 -3.66 12.52 53.96
N SER A 143 -2.85 13.54 54.28
CA SER A 143 -2.88 14.16 55.63
C SER A 143 -2.01 15.40 55.71
N THR A 144 -2.57 16.41 56.36
CA THR A 144 -2.02 17.72 56.70
C THR A 144 -1.13 17.64 57.97
N LYS A 145 -0.02 18.38 57.98
CA LYS A 145 0.29 19.46 58.97
C LYS A 145 1.78 19.87 58.94
N ALA A 146 1.98 21.20 58.75
CA ALA A 146 2.94 22.14 59.36
C ALA A 146 4.35 21.63 59.74
N LEU A 147 5.46 22.33 59.46
CA LEU A 147 5.78 23.69 59.93
C LEU A 147 7.03 24.24 59.20
N VAL A 148 7.05 25.56 59.06
CA VAL A 148 8.08 26.43 58.46
C VAL A 148 9.39 26.44 59.27
N SER A 149 10.56 26.52 58.59
CA SER A 149 11.56 27.62 58.70
C SER A 149 12.92 27.26 58.08
N GLU A 150 13.46 28.20 57.29
CA GLU A 150 14.89 28.48 56.97
C GLU A 150 15.77 28.61 58.25
N PRO A 151 17.14 28.72 58.27
CA PRO A 151 18.05 29.45 57.34
C PRO A 151 19.46 28.75 57.16
N PRO A 152 20.66 29.42 57.09
CA PRO A 152 21.43 29.71 55.87
C PRO A 152 22.95 29.31 55.92
N GLN A 153 23.74 29.77 54.92
CA GLN A 153 25.21 29.59 54.75
C GLN A 153 26.08 29.98 55.98
N PRO A 154 27.27 29.35 56.18
CA PRO A 154 28.60 29.95 55.87
C PRO A 154 29.63 28.89 55.36
N GLY A 155 30.86 29.13 54.87
CA GLY A 155 31.88 30.14 55.12
C GLY A 155 32.93 29.63 56.13
N GLY A 156 34.15 29.25 55.69
CA GLY A 156 35.35 29.09 56.55
C GLY A 156 36.21 27.81 56.40
N GLU A 157 37.34 27.96 55.70
CA GLU A 157 38.72 27.44 55.90
C GLU A 157 39.02 26.15 56.71
N ASP A 158 39.84 25.22 56.17
CA ASP A 158 41.24 24.98 56.65
C ASP A 158 41.99 23.79 55.96
N ARG A 159 43.20 24.11 55.48
CA ARG A 159 44.49 23.36 55.51
C ARG A 159 44.85 22.14 54.60
N LEU A 160 46.00 22.39 53.93
CA LEU A 160 47.26 21.61 53.84
C LEU A 160 47.59 20.75 52.59
N SER A 161 48.89 20.83 52.25
CA SER A 161 49.73 19.95 51.39
C SER A 161 49.81 20.34 49.90
N THR A 162 50.92 20.73 49.25
CA THR A 162 52.38 20.71 49.51
C THR A 162 53.08 21.62 48.48
N CYS A 163 53.97 22.53 48.91
CA CYS A 163 55.01 23.23 48.12
C CYS A 163 56.25 22.31 47.92
N PRO A 164 57.25 22.53 47.02
CA PRO A 164 58.05 23.76 46.85
C PRO A 164 58.45 24.05 45.36
N SER A 165 59.01 25.20 44.94
CA SER A 165 60.27 25.77 45.40
C SER A 165 60.46 27.24 45.00
N ASN A 166 61.08 27.95 45.93
CA ASN A 166 61.44 29.36 45.92
C ASN A 166 62.72 29.63 45.11
N ILE A 167 62.77 30.78 44.42
CA ILE A 167 64.02 31.52 44.17
C ILE A 167 63.89 32.83 44.94
N ILE A 168 64.55 32.89 46.09
CA ILE A 168 64.78 34.10 46.87
C ILE A 168 66.08 34.70 46.36
N THR A 169 66.01 35.90 45.79
CA THR A 169 67.16 36.79 45.62
C THR A 169 67.47 37.43 46.97
N SER A 170 68.52 36.96 47.63
CA SER A 170 69.09 37.58 48.83
C SER A 170 70.03 38.72 48.43
N PHE A 171 69.86 39.89 49.03
CA PHE A 171 70.87 40.95 49.09
C PHE A 171 71.57 40.87 50.46
N PRO A 172 72.91 40.86 50.54
CA PRO A 172 73.63 41.13 51.78
C PRO A 172 73.95 42.62 51.92
N ARG A 173 73.82 43.10 53.16
CA ARG A 173 74.34 44.34 53.75
C ARG A 173 75.42 43.87 54.74
N ASP A 174 76.71 44.21 54.58
CA ASP A 174 77.34 45.47 55.02
C ASP A 174 78.74 45.74 54.41
N GLY A 175 78.98 47.03 54.07
CA GLY A 175 80.25 47.81 54.17
C GLY A 175 81.40 47.63 53.14
N PRO A 176 82.32 48.60 52.95
CA PRO A 176 82.25 50.07 53.00
C PRO A 176 82.58 50.75 51.64
N PHE A 177 82.24 52.04 51.51
CA PHE A 177 82.58 52.90 50.36
C PHE A 177 84.08 52.89 50.00
N PRO A 178 84.40 53.04 48.70
CA PRO A 178 84.90 54.34 48.24
C PRO A 178 84.26 54.80 46.93
N ALA A 179 84.06 56.11 46.81
CA ALA A 179 83.70 56.80 45.57
C ALA A 179 84.99 57.30 44.85
N PRO A 180 84.90 57.98 43.70
CA PRO A 180 84.61 57.43 42.37
C PRO A 180 85.63 57.90 41.31
N GLN A 181 85.94 57.12 40.26
CA GLN A 181 86.58 57.65 39.03
C GLN A 181 86.08 56.88 37.80
N ARG A 182 85.25 57.47 36.93
CA ARG A 182 85.56 58.40 35.82
C ARG A 182 86.06 57.69 34.55
N GLY A 183 85.11 57.25 33.75
CA GLY A 183 85.27 56.87 32.33
C GLY A 183 83.99 57.22 31.54
N ARG A 184 83.81 58.51 31.21
CA ARG A 184 82.64 59.04 30.47
C ARG A 184 82.88 58.93 28.95
N SER A 185 81.89 58.38 28.24
CA SER A 185 80.94 59.19 27.45
C SER A 185 80.25 58.44 26.29
N SER A 186 80.81 57.30 25.82
CA SER A 186 80.27 56.64 24.61
C SER A 186 79.20 55.57 24.85
N GLU A 187 79.12 54.97 26.04
CA GLU A 187 78.28 53.78 26.28
C GLU A 187 76.88 54.12 26.83
N SER A 188 76.82 55.05 27.80
CA SER A 188 75.56 55.62 28.32
C SER A 188 74.70 56.26 27.22
N THR A 189 75.34 56.93 26.26
CA THR A 189 74.68 57.56 25.11
C THR A 189 74.07 56.52 24.16
N ARG A 190 74.75 55.38 23.94
CA ARG A 190 74.25 54.27 23.10
C ARG A 190 73.07 53.55 23.76
N VAL A 191 73.13 53.30 25.06
CA VAL A 191 72.03 52.68 25.82
C VAL A 191 70.79 53.58 25.80
N ALA A 192 70.95 54.88 26.07
CA ALA A 192 69.85 55.84 26.02
C ALA A 192 69.26 56.00 24.60
N GLN A 193 70.07 55.87 23.56
CA GLN A 193 69.60 55.88 22.18
C GLN A 193 68.81 54.61 21.83
N ARG A 194 69.28 53.43 22.26
CA ARG A 194 68.61 52.15 22.07
C ARG A 194 67.26 52.09 22.79
N GLN A 195 67.20 52.62 24.01
CA GLN A 195 65.98 52.70 24.82
C GLN A 195 64.95 53.67 24.20
N ARG A 196 65.40 54.79 23.64
CA ARG A 196 64.54 55.71 22.86
C ARG A 196 63.98 55.08 21.59
N LEU A 197 64.75 54.24 20.91
CA LEU A 197 64.29 53.52 19.71
C LEU A 197 63.20 52.50 20.07
N LEU A 198 63.41 51.72 21.14
CA LEU A 198 62.45 50.74 21.64
C LEU A 198 61.15 51.42 22.12
N TRP A 199 61.27 52.54 22.82
CA TRP A 199 60.10 53.32 23.26
C TRP A 199 59.28 53.83 22.07
N ARG A 200 59.94 54.30 21.01
CA ARG A 200 59.26 54.72 19.77
C ARG A 200 58.53 53.55 19.10
N LYS A 201 59.21 52.42 18.93
CA LYS A 201 58.60 51.21 18.37
C LYS A 201 57.39 50.78 19.19
N MET A 202 57.51 50.73 20.52
CA MET A 202 56.39 50.37 21.39
C MET A 202 55.23 51.36 21.32
N LYS A 203 55.49 52.66 21.11
CA LYS A 203 54.45 53.66 20.89
C LYS A 203 53.72 53.43 19.56
N GLU A 204 54.45 53.14 18.49
CA GLU A 204 53.88 52.82 17.17
C GLU A 204 53.03 51.54 17.21
N GLU A 205 53.52 50.49 17.87
CA GLU A 205 52.76 49.24 18.06
C GLU A 205 51.50 49.48 18.92
N LEU A 206 51.58 50.29 19.97
CA LEU A 206 50.43 50.63 20.79
C LEU A 206 49.39 51.42 19.98
N GLU A 207 49.84 52.30 19.08
CA GLU A 207 48.97 53.04 18.17
C GLU A 207 48.31 52.12 17.14
N GLU A 208 49.04 51.16 16.58
CA GLU A 208 48.45 50.17 15.67
C GLU A 208 47.50 49.20 16.36
N VAL A 209 47.82 48.74 17.57
CA VAL A 209 46.89 47.93 18.38
C VAL A 209 45.62 48.74 18.67
N GLY A 210 45.74 50.04 18.96
CA GLY A 210 44.60 50.94 19.11
C GLY A 210 43.72 51.02 17.84
N LYS A 211 44.33 51.16 16.66
CA LYS A 211 43.63 51.17 15.36
C LYS A 211 42.95 49.83 15.07
N VAL A 212 43.64 48.71 15.31
CA VAL A 212 43.07 47.36 15.14
C VAL A 212 41.88 47.16 16.07
N HIS A 213 41.98 47.56 17.34
CA HIS A 213 40.88 47.46 18.30
C HIS A 213 39.67 48.31 17.88
N LEU A 214 39.89 49.52 17.35
CA LEU A 214 38.79 50.35 16.81
C LEU A 214 38.12 49.70 15.61
N ARG A 215 38.91 49.17 14.66
CA ARG A 215 38.39 48.43 13.49
C ARG A 215 37.58 47.21 13.90
N LEU A 216 38.11 46.43 14.86
CA LEU A 216 37.43 45.25 15.37
C LEU A 216 36.10 45.61 16.04
N ARG A 217 36.08 46.66 16.87
CA ARG A 217 34.85 47.16 17.51
C ARG A 217 33.78 47.55 16.49
N VAL A 218 34.15 48.32 15.45
CA VAL A 218 33.20 48.72 14.40
C VAL A 218 32.69 47.51 13.63
N SER A 219 33.57 46.56 13.30
CA SER A 219 33.14 45.32 12.62
C SER A 219 32.21 44.46 13.48
N TYR A 220 32.43 44.42 14.81
CA TYR A 220 31.57 43.71 15.74
C TYR A 220 30.18 44.32 15.82
N GLU A 221 30.07 45.65 15.96
CA GLU A 221 28.76 46.31 15.99
C GLU A 221 28.02 46.15 14.65
N SER A 222 28.72 46.31 13.52
CA SER A 222 28.13 46.07 12.20
C SER A 222 27.63 44.63 12.02
N LEU A 223 28.41 43.64 12.46
CA LEU A 223 28.00 42.23 12.42
C LEU A 223 26.81 41.96 13.35
N ARG A 224 26.78 42.59 14.52
CA ARG A 224 25.68 42.48 15.49
C ARG A 224 24.39 43.06 14.93
N GLU A 225 24.44 44.25 14.35
CA GLU A 225 23.28 44.88 13.69
C GLU A 225 22.76 44.01 12.55
N GLN A 226 23.67 43.48 11.72
CA GLN A 226 23.32 42.54 10.65
C GLN A 226 22.65 41.28 11.21
N HIS A 227 23.20 40.65 12.24
CA HIS A 227 22.56 39.47 12.84
C HIS A 227 21.19 39.75 13.45
N LEU A 228 21.00 40.91 14.09
CA LEU A 228 19.71 41.29 14.65
C LEU A 228 18.66 41.52 13.56
N THR A 229 19.04 42.20 12.48
CA THR A 229 18.15 42.40 11.32
C THR A 229 17.83 41.09 10.60
N ASP A 230 18.82 40.24 10.39
CA ASP A 230 18.63 38.91 9.78
C ASP A 230 17.68 38.04 10.63
N LEU A 231 17.86 38.06 11.96
CA LEU A 231 16.96 37.35 12.89
C LEU A 231 15.53 37.89 12.81
N GLN A 232 15.36 39.20 12.72
CA GLN A 232 14.05 39.82 12.60
C GLN A 232 13.35 39.42 11.29
N VAL A 233 14.04 39.52 10.16
CA VAL A 233 13.51 39.10 8.85
C VAL A 233 13.16 37.62 8.84
N ALA A 234 14.01 36.77 9.43
CA ALA A 234 13.74 35.33 9.52
C ALA A 234 12.50 35.02 10.39
N LEU A 235 12.29 35.77 11.48
CA LEU A 235 11.10 35.63 12.32
C LEU A 235 9.84 36.08 11.59
N GLU A 236 9.88 37.20 10.86
CA GLU A 236 8.77 37.70 10.06
C GLU A 236 8.40 36.70 8.94
N ALA A 237 9.37 36.20 8.19
CA ALA A 237 9.16 35.18 7.18
C ALA A 237 8.56 33.88 7.76
N LEU A 238 9.01 33.48 8.96
CA LEU A 238 8.44 32.31 9.65
C LEU A 238 6.98 32.54 10.04
N GLN A 239 6.61 33.75 10.48
CA GLN A 239 5.22 34.08 10.79
C GLN A 239 4.35 34.09 9.52
N GLU A 240 4.85 34.64 8.41
CA GLU A 240 4.16 34.60 7.14
C GLU A 240 3.92 33.17 6.63
N GLU A 241 4.92 32.29 6.75
CA GLU A 241 4.78 30.87 6.42
C GLU A 241 3.75 30.17 7.32
N LYS A 242 3.71 30.50 8.61
CA LYS A 242 2.67 29.97 9.53
C LYS A 242 1.28 30.43 9.12
N CYS A 243 1.11 31.70 8.75
CA CYS A 243 -0.15 32.24 8.27
C CYS A 243 -0.57 31.59 6.94
N ARG A 244 0.36 31.46 5.99
CA ARG A 244 0.10 30.77 4.70
C ARG A 244 -0.29 29.32 4.90
N ARG A 245 0.38 28.62 5.83
CA ARG A 245 0.03 27.25 6.20
C ARG A 245 -1.37 27.17 6.80
N ALA A 246 -1.70 28.03 7.77
CA ALA A 246 -3.02 28.02 8.40
C ALA A 246 -4.15 28.28 7.38
N LEU A 247 -3.93 29.19 6.42
CA LEU A 247 -4.87 29.44 5.33
C LEU A 247 -5.04 28.20 4.43
N ALA A 248 -3.93 27.59 4.01
CA ALA A 248 -3.96 26.41 3.17
C ALA A 248 -4.62 25.21 3.88
N GLU A 249 -4.34 25.02 5.17
CA GLU A 249 -5.01 24.03 6.01
C GLU A 249 -6.52 24.30 6.08
N GLY A 250 -6.93 25.56 6.27
CA GLY A 250 -8.33 25.97 6.23
C GLY A 250 -9.02 25.63 4.91
N GLN A 251 -8.39 25.94 3.78
CA GLN A 251 -8.93 25.66 2.44
C GLN A 251 -9.07 24.15 2.19
N VAL A 252 -8.07 23.35 2.56
CA VAL A 252 -8.14 21.89 2.45
C VAL A 252 -9.25 21.33 3.34
N ASN A 253 -9.40 21.87 4.55
CA ASN A 253 -10.43 21.43 5.48
C ASN A 253 -11.84 21.75 4.96
N GLU A 254 -12.06 22.95 4.40
CA GLU A 254 -13.33 23.31 3.77
C GLU A 254 -13.65 22.39 2.58
N HIS A 255 -12.66 22.12 1.73
CA HIS A 255 -12.84 21.21 0.59
C HIS A 255 -13.16 19.78 1.05
N LEU A 256 -12.43 19.27 2.04
CA LEU A 256 -12.67 17.94 2.61
C LEU A 256 -14.06 17.85 3.25
N GLN A 257 -14.48 18.89 3.98
CA GLN A 257 -15.81 18.96 4.57
C GLN A 257 -16.90 18.91 3.50
N GLY A 258 -16.75 19.67 2.41
CA GLY A 258 -17.68 19.63 1.28
C GLY A 258 -17.82 18.23 0.67
N HIS A 259 -16.71 17.51 0.49
CA HIS A 259 -16.74 16.11 0.02
C HIS A 259 -17.42 15.17 1.02
N LEU A 260 -17.17 15.36 2.31
CA LEU A 260 -17.81 14.55 3.35
C LEU A 260 -19.33 14.75 3.36
N ASP A 261 -19.78 16.00 3.22
CA ASP A 261 -21.19 16.35 3.17
C ASP A 261 -21.87 15.78 1.91
N GLU A 262 -21.20 15.86 0.75
CA GLU A 262 -21.67 15.25 -0.49
C GLU A 262 -21.78 13.72 -0.36
N ILE A 263 -20.75 13.05 0.18
CA ILE A 263 -20.78 11.60 0.43
C ILE A 263 -21.92 11.23 1.39
N TYR A 264 -22.16 12.03 2.42
CA TYR A 264 -23.25 11.81 3.37
C TYR A 264 -24.61 11.90 2.67
N LEU A 265 -24.82 12.95 1.86
CA LEU A 265 -26.04 13.14 1.09
C LEU A 265 -26.26 11.99 0.09
N LEU A 266 -25.21 11.58 -0.63
CA LEU A 266 -25.28 10.45 -1.55
C LEU A 266 -25.66 9.15 -0.83
N LYS A 267 -25.08 8.89 0.35
CA LYS A 267 -25.42 7.72 1.17
C LYS A 267 -26.89 7.73 1.58
N GLN A 268 -27.41 8.88 2.00
CA GLN A 268 -28.81 9.02 2.37
C GLN A 268 -29.74 8.77 1.16
N ASN A 269 -29.42 9.35 0.00
CA ASN A 269 -30.17 9.15 -1.23
C ASN A 269 -30.14 7.68 -1.68
N LEU A 270 -28.99 7.02 -1.54
CA LEU A 270 -28.84 5.61 -1.84
C LEU A 270 -29.69 4.75 -0.91
N ALA A 271 -29.68 5.01 0.40
CA ALA A 271 -30.51 4.28 1.37
C ALA A 271 -32.00 4.44 1.06
N CYS A 272 -32.46 5.66 0.76
CA CYS A 272 -33.85 5.90 0.35
C CYS A 272 -34.21 5.17 -0.94
N ALA A 273 -33.33 5.18 -1.94
CA ALA A 273 -33.53 4.46 -3.19
C ALA A 273 -33.56 2.94 -2.98
N GLU A 274 -32.71 2.41 -2.09
CA GLU A 274 -32.68 1.00 -1.72
C GLU A 274 -33.99 0.57 -1.06
N GLU A 275 -34.49 1.33 -0.09
CA GLU A 275 -35.79 1.07 0.55
C GLU A 275 -36.93 1.07 -0.47
N LYS A 276 -36.94 2.06 -1.37
CA LYS A 276 -37.93 2.14 -2.46
C LYS A 276 -37.84 0.93 -3.38
N MET A 277 -36.64 0.51 -3.76
CA MET A 277 -36.43 -0.67 -4.60
C MET A 277 -36.84 -1.96 -3.89
N ALA A 278 -36.52 -2.10 -2.60
CA ALA A 278 -36.93 -3.22 -1.78
C ALA A 278 -38.46 -3.31 -1.71
N TYR A 279 -39.15 -2.20 -1.44
CA TYR A 279 -40.61 -2.14 -1.44
C TYR A 279 -41.21 -2.52 -2.80
N LEU A 280 -40.70 -1.97 -3.91
CA LEU A 280 -41.15 -2.32 -5.26
C LEU A 280 -40.92 -3.80 -5.59
N SER A 281 -39.82 -4.38 -5.11
CA SER A 281 -39.56 -5.80 -5.30
C SER A 281 -40.55 -6.68 -4.55
N TYR A 282 -40.94 -6.27 -3.33
CA TYR A 282 -41.95 -6.93 -2.52
C TYR A 282 -43.33 -6.87 -3.19
N GLU A 283 -43.75 -5.70 -3.68
CA GLU A 283 -45.03 -5.56 -4.40
C GLU A 283 -45.06 -6.45 -5.66
N ARG A 284 -44.00 -6.46 -6.48
CA ARG A 284 -43.93 -7.36 -7.65
C ARG A 284 -43.99 -8.84 -7.26
N ALA A 285 -43.32 -9.23 -6.18
CA ALA A 285 -43.35 -10.59 -5.69
C ALA A 285 -44.76 -10.97 -5.19
N LYS A 286 -45.45 -10.03 -4.54
CA LYS A 286 -46.83 -10.19 -4.08
C LYS A 286 -47.80 -10.36 -5.25
N GLU A 287 -47.71 -9.54 -6.30
CA GLU A 287 -48.52 -9.69 -7.52
C GLU A 287 -48.35 -11.08 -8.15
N ILE A 288 -47.10 -11.57 -8.25
CA ILE A 288 -46.82 -12.92 -8.77
C ILE A 288 -47.39 -13.99 -7.85
N TRP A 289 -47.29 -13.81 -6.53
CA TRP A 289 -47.82 -14.75 -5.56
C TRP A 289 -49.36 -14.84 -5.64
N GLU A 290 -50.04 -13.70 -5.78
CA GLU A 290 -51.50 -13.64 -5.97
C GLU A 290 -51.92 -14.38 -7.24
N VAL A 291 -51.25 -14.15 -8.37
CA VAL A 291 -51.50 -14.91 -9.61
C VAL A 291 -51.28 -16.40 -9.41
N THR A 292 -50.21 -16.79 -8.70
CA THR A 292 -49.90 -18.19 -8.41
C THR A 292 -50.99 -18.84 -7.54
N GLU A 293 -51.51 -18.12 -6.55
CA GLU A 293 -52.65 -18.56 -5.73
C GLU A 293 -53.91 -18.77 -6.56
N THR A 294 -54.19 -17.89 -7.54
CA THR A 294 -55.33 -18.11 -8.45
C THR A 294 -55.15 -19.38 -9.27
N PHE A 295 -53.94 -19.67 -9.77
CA PHE A 295 -53.65 -20.92 -10.48
C PHE A 295 -53.81 -22.12 -9.55
N LYS A 296 -53.30 -22.06 -8.31
CA LYS A 296 -53.45 -23.11 -7.31
C LYS A 296 -54.93 -23.41 -7.02
N SER A 297 -55.74 -22.37 -6.84
CA SER A 297 -57.19 -22.50 -6.60
C SER A 297 -57.91 -23.10 -7.82
N ARG A 298 -57.51 -22.74 -9.05
CA ARG A 298 -58.09 -23.34 -10.27
C ARG A 298 -57.72 -24.82 -10.40
N ILE A 299 -56.46 -25.16 -10.13
CA ILE A 299 -55.99 -26.55 -10.15
C ILE A 299 -56.73 -27.37 -9.10
N SER A 300 -56.87 -26.87 -7.86
CA SER A 300 -57.60 -27.62 -6.82
C SER A 300 -59.07 -27.84 -7.19
N LYS A 301 -59.74 -26.86 -7.81
CA LYS A 301 -61.10 -27.04 -8.36
C LYS A 301 -61.15 -28.12 -9.44
N LEU A 302 -60.20 -28.11 -10.38
CA LEU A 302 -60.10 -29.14 -11.42
C LEU A 302 -59.82 -30.53 -10.83
N GLU A 303 -58.97 -30.61 -9.81
CA GLU A 303 -58.67 -31.85 -9.10
C GLU A 303 -59.90 -32.38 -8.36
N THR A 304 -60.68 -31.51 -7.69
CA THR A 304 -61.95 -31.94 -7.08
C THR A 304 -62.99 -32.39 -8.10
N LEU A 305 -63.08 -31.73 -9.26
CA LEU A 305 -63.96 -32.19 -10.34
C LEU A 305 -63.51 -33.56 -10.86
N GLN A 306 -62.20 -33.74 -11.07
CA GLN A 306 -61.63 -35.02 -11.46
C GLN A 306 -61.93 -36.11 -10.41
N GLN A 307 -61.82 -35.82 -9.11
CA GLN A 307 -62.13 -36.76 -8.03
C GLN A 307 -63.62 -37.14 -7.97
N VAL A 308 -64.52 -36.19 -8.23
CA VAL A 308 -65.97 -36.45 -8.29
C VAL A 308 -66.33 -37.30 -9.52
N THR A 309 -65.72 -37.05 -10.68
CA THR A 309 -65.90 -37.90 -11.88
C THR A 309 -65.31 -39.30 -11.70
N HIS A 310 -64.22 -39.45 -10.95
CA HIS A 310 -63.69 -40.77 -10.57
C HIS A 310 -64.57 -41.52 -9.56
N LEU A 311 -65.46 -40.84 -8.81
CA LEU A 311 -66.41 -41.48 -7.91
C LEU A 311 -67.67 -42.00 -8.63
N GLU A 312 -67.94 -41.52 -9.85
CA GLU A 312 -69.11 -41.89 -10.66
C GLU A 312 -68.82 -43.03 -11.66
N VAL A 313 -67.55 -43.44 -11.79
CA VAL A 313 -67.15 -44.65 -12.54
C VAL A 313 -66.49 -45.63 -11.58
N PRO A 314 -67.19 -46.69 -11.11
CA PRO A 314 -66.57 -47.67 -10.25
C PRO A 314 -65.59 -48.51 -11.06
N GLY A 315 -64.32 -48.40 -10.70
CA GLY A 315 -63.34 -49.46 -10.88
C GLY A 315 -62.80 -49.63 -12.31
N THR A 316 -61.85 -48.79 -12.70
CA THR A 316 -60.57 -49.36 -13.15
C THR A 316 -59.44 -48.62 -12.46
N VAL A 317 -58.59 -49.43 -11.87
CA VAL A 317 -57.43 -49.09 -11.08
C VAL A 317 -56.42 -48.35 -11.95
N TRP A 318 -55.75 -47.39 -11.32
CA TRP A 318 -54.57 -46.69 -11.81
C TRP A 318 -53.57 -47.57 -12.55
N ASP A 319 -53.58 -47.52 -13.88
CA ASP A 319 -52.42 -47.87 -14.72
C ASP A 319 -51.96 -46.66 -15.56
N ARG A 320 -51.80 -45.52 -14.87
CA ARG A 320 -51.21 -44.29 -15.43
C ARG A 320 -49.73 -44.39 -15.89
N PRO A 321 -48.91 -45.42 -15.56
CA PRO A 321 -47.62 -45.62 -16.22
C PRO A 321 -47.70 -46.43 -17.54
N GLN A 322 -48.83 -47.07 -17.83
CA GLN A 322 -48.97 -47.95 -19.01
C GLN A 322 -49.33 -47.17 -20.28
N GLU A 323 -50.10 -46.09 -20.16
CA GLU A 323 -50.37 -45.20 -21.29
C GLU A 323 -49.10 -44.46 -21.73
N LEU A 324 -48.33 -43.87 -20.81
CA LEU A 324 -47.08 -43.17 -21.13
C LEU A 324 -46.08 -44.08 -21.84
N THR A 325 -45.92 -45.33 -21.38
CA THR A 325 -45.04 -46.30 -22.03
C THR A 325 -45.53 -46.66 -23.43
N PHE A 326 -46.84 -46.74 -23.66
CA PHE A 326 -47.42 -46.91 -25.00
C PHE A 326 -47.18 -45.69 -25.91
N TRP A 327 -47.33 -44.46 -25.39
CA TRP A 327 -47.03 -43.22 -26.14
C TRP A 327 -45.54 -43.12 -26.51
N PHE A 328 -44.64 -43.42 -25.58
CA PHE A 328 -43.20 -43.45 -25.84
C PHE A 328 -42.82 -44.59 -26.80
N ALA A 329 -43.44 -45.76 -26.68
CA ALA A 329 -43.22 -46.87 -27.61
C ALA A 329 -43.70 -46.52 -29.03
N SER A 330 -44.88 -45.89 -29.14
CA SER A 330 -45.43 -45.41 -30.41
C SER A 330 -44.54 -44.32 -31.04
N LEU A 331 -44.06 -43.35 -30.24
CA LEU A 331 -43.12 -42.32 -30.69
C LEU A 331 -41.79 -42.91 -31.15
N LEU A 332 -41.24 -43.88 -30.40
CA LEU A 332 -40.02 -44.60 -30.76
C LEU A 332 -40.22 -45.42 -32.05
N LEU A 333 -41.37 -46.06 -32.22
CA LEU A 333 -41.69 -46.83 -33.42
C LEU A 333 -41.84 -45.93 -34.65
N ALA A 334 -42.46 -44.77 -34.50
CA ALA A 334 -42.57 -43.76 -35.56
C ALA A 334 -41.19 -43.22 -35.97
N LEU A 335 -40.34 -42.89 -34.99
CA LEU A 335 -38.95 -42.47 -35.25
C LEU A 335 -38.14 -43.56 -35.97
N ALA A 336 -38.31 -44.83 -35.56
CA ALA A 336 -37.65 -45.96 -36.21
C ALA A 336 -38.12 -46.15 -37.66
N ALA A 337 -39.42 -46.01 -37.93
CA ALA A 337 -39.97 -46.08 -39.29
C ALA A 337 -39.42 -44.95 -40.17
N VAL A 338 -39.33 -43.71 -39.66
CA VAL A 338 -38.74 -42.57 -40.40
C VAL A 338 -37.26 -42.81 -40.68
N LEU A 339 -36.49 -43.30 -39.71
CA LEU A 339 -35.09 -43.67 -39.91
C LEU A 339 -34.94 -44.78 -40.96
N LEU A 340 -35.81 -45.78 -40.95
CA LEU A 340 -35.79 -46.87 -41.92
C LEU A 340 -36.11 -46.38 -43.34
N VAL A 341 -37.06 -45.45 -43.48
CA VAL A 341 -37.39 -44.78 -44.75
C VAL A 341 -36.24 -43.88 -45.23
N LEU A 342 -35.56 -43.18 -44.33
CA LEU A 342 -34.36 -42.40 -44.69
C LEU A 342 -33.23 -43.31 -45.17
N VAL A 343 -32.98 -44.42 -44.49
CA VAL A 343 -31.98 -45.41 -44.90
C VAL A 343 -32.37 -46.07 -46.22
N SER A 344 -33.64 -46.41 -46.44
CA SER A 344 -34.09 -46.99 -47.70
C SER A 344 -34.09 -45.99 -48.86
N ALA A 345 -34.39 -44.71 -48.61
CA ALA A 345 -34.25 -43.65 -49.61
C ALA A 345 -32.77 -43.42 -49.99
N VAL A 346 -31.85 -43.47 -49.01
CA VAL A 346 -30.40 -43.42 -49.27
C VAL A 346 -29.92 -44.67 -50.02
N CYS A 347 -30.49 -45.85 -49.73
CA CYS A 347 -30.17 -47.10 -50.44
C CYS A 347 -30.82 -47.24 -51.81
N ALA A 348 -31.96 -46.58 -52.06
CA ALA A 348 -32.71 -46.64 -53.31
C ALA A 348 -32.31 -45.55 -54.32
N CYS A 349 -31.51 -44.56 -53.92
CA CYS A 349 -30.91 -43.60 -54.84
C CYS A 349 -29.85 -44.29 -55.73
N PRO A 350 -30.10 -44.49 -57.04
CA PRO A 350 -29.07 -44.92 -57.96
C PRO A 350 -28.36 -43.65 -58.47
N LEU A 351 -27.53 -43.03 -57.61
CA LEU A 351 -26.54 -42.07 -58.09
C LEU A 351 -25.18 -42.78 -58.18
N PRO A 352 -24.60 -42.90 -59.39
CA PRO A 352 -23.40 -43.68 -59.62
C PRO A 352 -22.18 -42.93 -59.08
N LEU A 353 -21.28 -43.67 -58.44
CA LEU A 353 -19.89 -43.29 -58.12
C LEU A 353 -19.73 -41.91 -57.45
N GLU A 354 -19.98 -41.78 -56.14
CA GLU A 354 -18.86 -41.56 -55.19
C GLU A 354 -19.21 -41.89 -53.72
N ASN A 355 -20.35 -42.55 -53.47
CA ASN A 355 -20.87 -42.74 -52.11
C ASN A 355 -20.57 -44.10 -51.45
N SER A 356 -19.89 -45.03 -52.12
CA SER A 356 -19.59 -46.36 -51.54
C SER A 356 -18.69 -46.26 -50.29
N ARG A 357 -17.73 -45.34 -50.29
CA ARG A 357 -16.81 -45.15 -49.16
C ARG A 357 -17.44 -44.33 -48.04
N LEU A 358 -18.22 -43.30 -48.36
CA LEU A 358 -18.88 -42.45 -47.36
C LEU A 358 -20.04 -43.18 -46.65
N CYS A 359 -20.84 -43.98 -47.36
CA CYS A 359 -21.89 -44.81 -46.75
C CYS A 359 -21.30 -45.96 -45.91
N ALA A 360 -20.21 -46.60 -46.37
CA ALA A 360 -19.49 -47.59 -45.56
C ALA A 360 -18.86 -46.94 -44.31
N CYS A 361 -18.26 -45.75 -44.44
CA CYS A 361 -17.70 -44.99 -43.31
C CYS A 361 -18.78 -44.53 -42.33
N ALA A 362 -19.92 -44.03 -42.80
CA ALA A 362 -21.03 -43.63 -41.95
C ALA A 362 -21.65 -44.84 -41.22
N GLY A 363 -21.80 -45.97 -41.91
CA GLY A 363 -22.21 -47.24 -41.31
C GLY A 363 -21.23 -47.74 -40.24
N LEU A 364 -19.93 -47.71 -40.52
CA LEU A 364 -18.88 -48.08 -39.56
C LEU A 364 -18.79 -47.13 -38.37
N LEU A 365 -19.01 -45.82 -38.58
CA LEU A 365 -19.09 -44.83 -37.51
C LEU A 365 -20.31 -45.06 -36.62
N LEU A 366 -21.47 -45.37 -37.19
CA LEU A 366 -22.68 -45.71 -36.44
C LEU A 366 -22.53 -47.03 -35.67
N LEU A 367 -21.92 -48.05 -36.29
CA LEU A 367 -21.57 -49.30 -35.60
C LEU A 367 -20.53 -49.09 -34.49
N GLY A 368 -19.52 -48.25 -34.73
CA GLY A 368 -18.50 -47.89 -33.73
C GLY A 368 -19.09 -47.12 -32.55
N LEU A 369 -19.94 -46.13 -32.82
CA LEU A 369 -20.67 -45.39 -31.78
C LEU A 369 -21.67 -46.28 -31.04
N GLY A 370 -22.33 -47.20 -31.74
CA GLY A 370 -23.20 -48.22 -31.15
C GLY A 370 -22.44 -49.18 -30.24
N ALA A 371 -21.27 -49.65 -30.66
CA ALA A 371 -20.38 -50.50 -29.87
C ALA A 371 -19.81 -49.76 -28.66
N LEU A 372 -19.44 -48.48 -28.80
CA LEU A 372 -19.02 -47.61 -27.70
C LEU A 372 -20.16 -47.37 -26.71
N ALA A 373 -21.38 -47.14 -27.18
CA ALA A 373 -22.56 -46.99 -26.33
C ALA A 373 -22.92 -48.29 -25.61
N TRP A 374 -22.79 -49.45 -26.29
CA TRP A 374 -22.94 -50.77 -25.70
C TRP A 374 -21.88 -51.03 -24.63
N GLN A 375 -20.62 -50.74 -24.92
CA GLN A 375 -19.50 -50.87 -23.99
C GLN A 375 -19.67 -49.94 -22.78
N LYS A 376 -20.13 -48.70 -22.98
CA LYS A 376 -20.39 -47.75 -21.89
C LYS A 376 -21.62 -48.14 -21.07
N ARG A 377 -22.62 -48.78 -21.67
CA ARG A 377 -23.80 -49.32 -20.98
C ARG A 377 -23.46 -50.56 -20.15
N HIS A 378 -22.51 -51.38 -20.58
CA HIS A 378 -21.98 -52.50 -19.79
C HIS A 378 -20.93 -52.10 -18.74
N ALA A 379 -20.27 -50.95 -18.92
CA ALA A 379 -19.37 -50.36 -17.93
C ALA A 379 -20.11 -49.60 -16.80
N ILE A 380 -21.44 -49.48 -16.88
CA ILE A 380 -22.28 -49.13 -15.73
C ILE A 380 -22.67 -50.48 -15.11
N PRO A 381 -22.01 -50.95 -14.04
CA PRO A 381 -22.52 -52.08 -13.29
C PRO A 381 -23.93 -51.71 -12.84
N SER A 382 -24.83 -52.67 -12.76
CA SER A 382 -26.20 -52.57 -12.22
C SER A 382 -26.28 -52.10 -10.74
N VAL A 383 -25.24 -51.45 -10.24
CA VAL A 383 -25.10 -50.84 -8.92
C VAL A 383 -25.29 -49.34 -9.10
N ASP A 384 -26.51 -48.87 -8.78
CA ASP A 384 -26.91 -47.49 -8.45
C ASP A 384 -28.25 -47.03 -9.05
N TRP A 385 -29.09 -47.96 -9.54
CA TRP A 385 -30.52 -47.62 -9.74
C TRP A 385 -31.24 -47.28 -8.42
N GLN A 386 -30.67 -47.70 -7.28
CA GLN A 386 -31.14 -47.37 -5.93
C GLN A 386 -30.82 -45.92 -5.49
N ALA A 387 -29.90 -45.23 -6.16
CA ALA A 387 -29.50 -43.86 -5.82
C ALA A 387 -30.42 -42.79 -6.45
N TRP A 388 -31.18 -43.15 -7.48
CA TRP A 388 -32.09 -42.26 -8.20
C TRP A 388 -33.55 -42.35 -7.74
N VAL A 389 -33.87 -43.25 -6.80
CA VAL A 389 -35.21 -43.33 -6.20
C VAL A 389 -35.31 -42.34 -5.04
N PRO A 390 -36.23 -41.35 -5.08
CA PRO A 390 -36.43 -40.40 -3.99
C PRO A 390 -36.70 -41.12 -2.66
N THR A 391 -36.07 -40.66 -1.57
CA THR A 391 -36.08 -41.25 -0.23
C THR A 391 -37.47 -41.48 0.40
N ARG A 392 -38.54 -40.94 -0.20
CA ARG A 392 -39.94 -41.12 0.24
C ARG A 392 -40.47 -42.55 0.14
N TRP A 393 -39.88 -43.42 -0.68
CA TRP A 393 -40.39 -44.78 -0.91
C TRP A 393 -39.72 -45.87 -0.04
N ARG A 394 -38.86 -45.49 0.92
CA ARG A 394 -38.06 -46.43 1.73
C ARG A 394 -38.66 -46.77 3.10
N LEU A 395 -39.74 -46.12 3.53
CA LEU A 395 -40.46 -46.40 4.79
C LEU A 395 -41.68 -47.30 4.52
N GLY A 396 -41.52 -48.62 4.56
CA GLY A 396 -42.68 -49.50 4.38
C GLY A 396 -42.44 -50.99 4.64
N SER A 397 -41.38 -51.38 5.34
CA SER A 397 -41.13 -52.83 5.56
C SER A 397 -40.32 -53.14 6.82
N LYS A 398 -40.48 -52.37 7.90
CA LYS A 398 -39.77 -52.69 9.14
C LYS A 398 -40.57 -52.36 10.38
N ASP A 399 -41.63 -53.12 10.60
CA ASP A 399 -42.19 -53.36 11.93
C ASP A 399 -42.80 -54.77 11.98
N SER A 400 -42.05 -55.72 12.54
CA SER A 400 -42.57 -57.00 13.03
C SER A 400 -41.69 -57.39 14.22
N ARG A 401 -42.14 -57.07 15.44
CA ARG A 401 -41.52 -57.57 16.68
C ARG A 401 -41.81 -59.07 16.82
N PRO A 402 -40.88 -59.89 17.33
CA PRO A 402 -41.23 -61.19 17.90
C PRO A 402 -41.62 -61.04 19.38
N LEU A 403 -42.64 -61.80 19.79
CA LEU A 403 -43.03 -62.03 21.19
C LEU A 403 -41.88 -62.69 21.96
N SER A 404 -41.70 -62.24 23.20
CA SER A 404 -40.75 -62.76 24.17
C SER A 404 -41.44 -63.85 25.00
N ASP A 405 -41.01 -65.11 24.84
CA ASP A 405 -41.23 -66.17 25.82
C ASP A 405 -39.96 -66.30 26.68
N GLY A 406 -40.15 -66.26 27.99
CA GLY A 406 -39.17 -66.59 29.02
C GLY A 406 -39.91 -67.21 30.22
N PRO A 407 -39.25 -68.10 30.98
CA PRO A 407 -39.86 -69.17 31.76
C PRO A 407 -40.70 -68.76 32.96
#